data_AF-A0A7C1Y710-F1
#
_entry.id   AF-A0A7C1Y710-F1
#
_cell.length_a   1.000
_cell.length_b   1.000
_cell.length_c   1.000
_cell.angle_alpha   90.00
_cell.angle_beta   90.00
_cell.angle_gamma   90.00
#
_symmetry.space_group_name_H-M   'P 1'
#
loop_
_entity.id
_entity.type
_entity.pdbx_description
1 polymer ?
#
loop_
_entity_poly.entity_id
_entity_poly.type
_entity_poly.pdbx_seq_one_letter_code
_entity_poly.pdbx_strand_id
1 'polypeptide(L)'
;MAVQFILGRSGSGKTTYCLEAIVRALEESCNQQLILLVPEQATYQAERAILADKQVAGYNRLSVLSFDRLQFMLAGKNTARPVLSKIGRQMIVHRILRDFSDKLEIFGSSSVWPGLSRRMAHTIAELHEYAGTPEDIEQLLGELRKDEGH
;
A
#
# COMPACT_ATOMS: atom_id res chain seq x y z
N MET A 1 3.52 -20.80 -15.47
CA MET A 1 3.36 -20.40 -14.06
C MET A 1 2.07 -21.02 -13.55
N ALA A 2 2.13 -21.79 -12.46
CA ALA A 2 0.93 -22.34 -11.82
C ALA A 2 0.51 -21.40 -10.69
N VAL A 3 -0.79 -21.11 -10.59
CA VAL A 3 -1.38 -20.32 -9.50
C VAL A 3 -2.30 -21.25 -8.71
N GLN A 4 -2.17 -21.26 -7.39
CA GLN A 4 -3.05 -22.02 -6.50
C GLN A 4 -3.90 -21.06 -5.68
N PHE A 5 -5.22 -21.28 -5.69
CA PHE A 5 -6.16 -20.55 -4.84
C PHE A 5 -6.46 -21.36 -3.58
N ILE A 6 -6.17 -20.77 -2.41
CA ILE A 6 -6.45 -21.38 -1.10
C ILE A 6 -7.60 -20.59 -0.47
N LEU A 7 -8.82 -21.13 -0.57
CA LEU A 7 -10.06 -20.45 -0.19
C LEU A 7 -10.77 -21.19 0.95
N GLY A 8 -11.49 -20.45 1.79
CA GLY A 8 -12.25 -21.03 2.90
C GLY A 8 -12.70 -19.99 3.92
N ARG A 9 -13.71 -20.32 4.74
CA ARG A 9 -14.25 -19.45 5.79
C ARG A 9 -13.20 -19.05 6.83
N SER A 10 -13.46 -18.03 7.64
CA SER A 10 -12.58 -17.74 8.80
C SER A 10 -12.45 -18.98 9.69
N GLY A 11 -11.25 -19.24 10.23
CA GLY A 11 -10.97 -20.44 11.04
C GLY A 11 -10.75 -21.75 10.27
N SER A 12 -10.84 -21.77 8.93
CA SER A 12 -10.62 -22.98 8.11
C SER A 12 -9.16 -23.46 8.02
N GLY A 13 -8.22 -22.84 8.72
CA GLY A 13 -6.81 -23.26 8.72
C GLY A 13 -5.98 -22.80 7.52
N LYS A 14 -6.46 -21.85 6.70
CA LYS A 14 -5.69 -21.30 5.54
C LYS A 14 -4.29 -20.82 5.93
N THR A 15 -4.20 -20.08 7.04
CA THR A 15 -2.90 -19.59 7.54
C THR A 15 -2.00 -20.75 7.92
N THR A 16 -2.50 -21.72 8.69
CA THR A 16 -1.76 -22.92 9.07
C THR A 16 -1.26 -23.70 7.86
N TYR A 17 -2.11 -23.89 6.85
CA TYR A 17 -1.73 -24.55 5.59
C TYR A 17 -0.55 -23.84 4.91
N CYS A 18 -0.58 -22.51 4.78
CA CYS A 18 0.51 -21.75 4.19
C CYS A 18 1.80 -21.85 5.00
N LEU A 19 1.71 -21.82 6.34
CA LEU A 19 2.87 -21.96 7.22
C LEU A 19 3.50 -23.34 7.11
N GLU A 20 2.70 -24.41 7.14
CA GLU A 20 3.18 -25.79 6.96
C GLU A 20 3.85 -25.98 5.59
N ALA A 21 3.28 -25.39 4.53
CA ALA A 21 3.88 -25.44 3.20
C ALA A 21 5.26 -24.74 3.17
N ILE A 22 5.40 -23.61 3.87
CA ILE A 22 6.69 -22.91 3.99
C ILE A 22 7.70 -23.74 4.79
N VAL A 23 7.30 -24.33 5.92
CA VAL A 23 8.18 -25.18 6.73
C VAL A 23 8.71 -26.34 5.91
N ARG A 24 7.84 -27.04 5.16
CA ARG A 24 8.27 -28.12 4.25
C ARG A 24 9.23 -27.61 3.17
N ALA A 25 8.95 -26.47 2.55
CA ALA A 25 9.83 -25.88 1.54
C ALA A 25 11.18 -25.39 2.11
N LEU A 26 11.26 -25.10 3.41
CA LEU A 26 12.50 -24.77 4.09
C LEU A 26 13.38 -26.00 4.36
N GLU A 27 12.78 -27.17 4.63
CA GLU A 27 13.50 -28.43 4.82
C GLU A 27 14.12 -28.96 3.51
N GLU A 28 13.52 -28.64 2.36
CA GLU A 28 14.04 -29.06 1.07
C GLU A 28 15.44 -28.48 0.80
N SER A 29 16.35 -29.28 0.25
CA SER A 29 17.70 -28.83 -0.14
C SER A 29 17.67 -28.06 -1.48
N CYS A 30 16.93 -26.95 -1.52
CA CYS A 30 16.76 -26.09 -2.70
C CYS A 30 17.31 -24.68 -2.43
N ASN A 31 17.84 -23.96 -3.43
CA ASN A 31 18.35 -22.60 -3.23
C ASN A 31 17.32 -21.50 -3.56
N GLN A 32 16.05 -21.88 -3.77
CA GLN A 32 14.99 -20.95 -4.13
C GLN A 32 14.57 -20.08 -2.93
N GLN A 33 14.48 -18.77 -3.15
CA GLN A 33 13.98 -17.83 -2.14
C GLN A 33 12.46 -17.97 -1.95
N LEU A 34 12.02 -17.93 -0.71
CA LEU A 34 10.62 -17.97 -0.31
C LEU A 34 10.18 -16.58 0.14
N ILE A 35 8.99 -16.15 -0.27
CA ILE A 35 8.40 -14.88 0.15
C ILE A 35 7.04 -15.18 0.75
N LEU A 36 6.85 -14.76 2.00
CA LEU A 36 5.54 -14.71 2.65
C LEU A 36 5.11 -13.25 2.75
N LEU A 37 4.14 -12.87 1.93
CA LEU A 37 3.59 -11.52 1.91
C LEU A 37 2.37 -11.45 2.84
N VAL A 38 2.43 -10.58 3.84
CA VAL A 38 1.39 -10.40 4.85
C VAL A 38 1.15 -8.92 5.10
N PRO A 39 0.00 -8.53 5.70
CA PRO A 39 -0.18 -7.17 6.19
C PRO A 39 0.96 -6.78 7.14
N GLU A 40 1.35 -5.51 7.13
CA GLU A 40 2.47 -5.01 7.95
C GLU A 40 2.35 -5.41 9.44
N GLN A 41 1.12 -5.31 9.97
CA GLN A 41 0.77 -5.64 11.34
C GLN A 41 0.91 -7.14 11.69
N ALA A 42 1.01 -8.01 10.68
CA ALA A 42 1.08 -9.47 10.85
C ALA A 42 2.48 -10.05 10.61
N THR A 43 3.46 -9.23 10.20
CA THR A 43 4.83 -9.68 9.90
C THR A 43 5.45 -10.44 11.06
N TYR A 44 5.53 -9.82 12.24
CA TYR A 44 6.09 -10.44 13.43
C TYR A 44 5.33 -11.71 13.89
N GLN A 45 4.01 -11.71 13.75
CA GLN A 45 3.18 -12.86 14.13
C GLN A 45 3.47 -14.05 13.22
N ALA A 46 3.61 -13.82 11.92
CA ALA A 46 3.97 -14.85 10.95
C ALA A 46 5.38 -15.40 11.22
N GLU A 47 6.38 -14.55 11.43
CA GLU A 47 7.75 -14.99 11.77
C GLU A 47 7.78 -15.86 13.02
N ARG A 48 7.11 -15.41 14.09
CA ARG A 48 6.99 -16.20 15.33
C ARG A 48 6.31 -17.54 15.12
N ALA A 49 5.27 -17.60 14.28
CA ALA A 49 4.56 -18.85 14.03
C ALA A 49 5.46 -19.87 13.30
N ILE A 50 6.32 -19.40 12.38
CA ILE A 50 7.27 -20.25 11.66
C ILE A 50 8.39 -20.73 12.59
N LEU A 51 8.97 -19.84 13.39
CA LEU A 51 10.05 -20.18 14.33
C LEU A 51 9.57 -20.98 15.56
N ALA A 52 8.26 -21.05 15.81
CA ALA A 52 7.70 -21.92 16.83
C ALA A 52 7.67 -23.39 16.40
N ASP A 53 7.82 -23.67 15.10
CA ASP A 53 7.92 -25.04 14.60
C ASP A 53 9.28 -25.64 14.97
N LYS A 54 9.26 -26.83 15.58
CA LYS A 54 10.48 -27.53 16.02
C LYS A 54 11.38 -27.94 14.86
N GLN A 55 10.83 -28.03 13.65
CA GLN A 55 11.58 -28.33 12.43
C GLN A 55 12.44 -27.15 11.99
N VAL A 56 12.16 -25.92 12.46
CA VAL A 56 12.82 -24.70 12.03
C VAL A 56 13.65 -24.11 13.18
N ALA A 57 14.95 -24.41 13.20
CA ALA A 57 15.89 -23.75 14.11
C ALA A 57 16.20 -22.28 13.70
N GLY A 58 15.96 -21.96 12.43
CA GLY A 58 16.16 -20.65 11.82
C GLY A 58 16.07 -20.75 10.30
N TYR A 59 15.88 -19.63 9.62
CA TYR A 59 15.81 -19.58 8.15
C TYR A 59 16.61 -18.40 7.61
N ASN A 60 17.19 -18.59 6.42
CA ASN A 60 17.87 -17.52 5.66
C ASN A 60 17.22 -17.27 4.30
N ARG A 61 16.57 -18.29 3.70
CA ARG A 61 15.95 -18.19 2.37
C ARG A 61 14.52 -17.65 2.37
N LEU A 62 13.89 -17.51 3.54
CA LEU A 62 12.53 -16.99 3.68
C LEU A 62 12.57 -15.51 4.06
N SER A 63 11.79 -14.70 3.33
CA SER A 63 11.50 -13.32 3.66
C SER A 63 10.02 -13.16 4.01
N VAL A 64 9.72 -12.77 5.24
CA VAL A 64 8.37 -12.38 5.66
C VAL A 64 8.23 -10.87 5.51
N LEU A 65 7.42 -10.43 4.55
CA LEU A 65 7.39 -9.04 4.10
C LEU A 65 5.98 -8.46 4.13
N SER A 66 5.90 -7.15 4.36
CA SER A 66 4.77 -6.33 3.96
C SER A 66 5.01 -5.75 2.57
N PHE A 67 3.96 -5.19 1.94
CA PHE A 67 4.14 -4.48 0.67
C PHE A 67 5.13 -3.32 0.80
N ASP A 68 5.09 -2.56 1.90
CA ASP A 68 6.02 -1.46 2.15
C ASP A 68 7.47 -1.94 2.25
N ARG A 69 7.72 -3.04 2.97
CA ARG A 69 9.06 -3.62 3.05
C ARG A 69 9.51 -4.20 1.71
N LEU A 70 8.61 -4.85 0.97
CA LEU A 70 8.90 -5.37 -0.36
C LEU A 70 9.26 -4.22 -1.31
N GLN A 71 8.50 -3.13 -1.31
CA GLN A 71 8.79 -1.94 -2.10
C GLN A 71 10.18 -1.38 -1.75
N PHE A 72 10.49 -1.24 -0.46
CA PHE A 72 11.79 -0.76 -0.01
C PHE A 72 12.95 -1.67 -0.48
N MET A 73 12.77 -3.00 -0.37
CA MET A 73 13.75 -3.97 -0.84
C MET A 73 13.97 -3.90 -2.36
N LEU A 74 12.90 -3.73 -3.14
CA LEU A 74 12.96 -3.66 -4.60
C LEU A 74 13.55 -2.33 -5.10
N ALA A 75 13.24 -1.22 -4.43
CA ALA A 75 13.70 0.10 -4.84
C ALA A 75 15.21 0.31 -4.58
N GLY A 76 15.76 -0.38 -3.58
CA GLY A 76 17.18 -0.36 -3.25
C GLY A 76 17.65 0.95 -2.58
N LYS A 77 18.93 1.00 -2.19
CA LYS A 77 19.52 2.15 -1.45
C LYS A 77 19.63 3.44 -2.29
N ASN A 78 19.50 3.36 -3.62
CA ASN A 78 19.71 4.47 -4.55
C ASN A 78 18.45 5.30 -4.84
N THR A 79 17.29 4.90 -4.31
CA THR A 79 16.01 5.60 -4.51
C THR A 79 15.50 6.25 -3.23
N ALA A 80 16.38 6.53 -2.26
CA ALA A 80 16.04 7.26 -1.03
C ALA A 80 15.69 8.73 -1.33
N ARG A 81 14.62 8.95 -2.10
CA ARG A 81 13.93 10.23 -2.14
C ARG A 81 13.33 10.45 -0.76
N PRO A 82 13.42 11.67 -0.21
CA PRO A 82 12.83 11.96 1.08
C PRO A 82 11.34 11.62 1.04
N VAL A 83 10.92 10.68 1.89
CA VAL A 83 9.52 10.30 2.02
C VAL A 83 8.78 11.50 2.59
N LEU A 84 7.81 12.01 1.83
CA LEU A 84 6.98 13.11 2.29
C LEU A 84 6.06 12.61 3.41
N SER A 85 6.22 13.17 4.62
CA SER A 85 5.37 12.82 5.75
C SER A 85 3.92 13.25 5.50
N LYS A 86 2.97 12.60 6.19
CA LYS A 86 1.54 12.98 6.13
C LYS A 86 1.33 14.47 6.43
N ILE A 87 2.05 15.01 7.41
CA ILE A 87 1.99 16.43 7.77
C ILE A 87 2.62 17.29 6.66
N GLY A 88 3.78 16.89 6.12
CA GLY A 88 4.42 17.60 5.02
C GLY A 88 3.51 17.68 3.79
N ARG A 89 2.81 16.59 3.45
CA ARG A 89 1.81 16.57 2.37
C ARG A 89 0.68 17.56 2.63
N GLN A 90 0.16 17.61 3.85
CA GLN A 90 -0.87 18.59 4.23
C GLN A 90 -0.38 20.03 4.11
N MET A 91 0.87 20.30 4.51
CA MET A 91 1.47 21.63 4.40
C MET A 91 1.64 22.06 2.93
N ILE A 92 2.08 21.14 2.07
CA ILE A 92 2.22 21.40 0.63
C ILE A 92 0.84 21.67 0.01
N VAL A 93 -0.15 20.82 0.30
CA VAL A 93 -1.52 21.02 -0.19
C VAL A 93 -2.12 22.33 0.32
N HIS A 94 -1.86 22.69 1.58
CA HIS A 94 -2.31 23.96 2.15
C HIS A 94 -1.73 25.17 1.40
N ARG A 95 -0.43 25.12 1.08
CA ARG A 95 0.22 26.16 0.28
C ARG A 95 -0.39 26.24 -1.13
N ILE A 96 -0.56 25.11 -1.81
CA ILE A 96 -1.15 25.06 -3.16
C ILE A 96 -2.57 25.64 -3.15
N LEU A 97 -3.42 25.24 -2.21
CA LEU A 97 -4.79 25.76 -2.12
C LEU A 97 -4.82 27.28 -1.92
N ARG A 98 -3.88 27.84 -1.16
CA ARG A 98 -3.76 29.28 -0.96
C ARG A 98 -3.28 30.00 -2.22
N ASP A 99 -2.23 29.48 -2.85
CA ASP A 99 -1.59 30.06 -4.03
C ASP A 99 -2.54 30.08 -5.25
N PHE A 100 -3.52 29.17 -5.29
CA PHE A 100 -4.52 29.06 -6.37
C PHE A 100 -5.95 29.37 -5.89
N SER A 101 -6.10 30.07 -4.76
CA SER A 101 -7.41 30.35 -4.15
C SER A 101 -8.38 31.11 -5.06
N ASP A 102 -7.83 31.97 -5.92
CA ASP A 102 -8.54 32.75 -6.94
C ASP A 102 -9.08 31.89 -8.09
N LYS A 103 -8.51 30.70 -8.33
CA LYS A 103 -8.94 29.76 -9.37
C LYS A 103 -9.93 28.71 -8.88
N LEU A 104 -10.22 28.66 -7.58
CA LEU A 104 -11.15 27.69 -7.00
C LEU A 104 -12.58 28.23 -7.04
N GLU A 105 -13.42 27.64 -7.90
CA GLU A 105 -14.83 28.04 -8.06
C GLU A 105 -15.67 27.77 -6.81
N ILE A 106 -15.47 26.62 -6.15
CA ILE A 106 -16.29 26.18 -5.01
C ILE A 106 -15.60 26.47 -3.67
N PHE A 107 -14.29 26.22 -3.58
CA PHE A 107 -13.56 26.22 -2.31
C PHE A 107 -12.68 27.46 -2.08
N GLY A 108 -12.80 28.52 -2.90
CA GLY A 108 -11.96 29.71 -2.81
C GLY A 108 -11.93 30.34 -1.41
N SER A 109 -13.11 30.55 -0.79
CA SER A 109 -13.25 31.14 0.55
C SER A 109 -12.70 30.26 1.69
N SER A 110 -12.70 28.94 1.47
CA SER A 110 -12.24 27.94 2.44
C SER A 110 -10.79 27.49 2.22
N SER A 111 -10.11 28.01 1.19
CA SER A 111 -8.74 27.65 0.80
C SER A 111 -7.71 27.82 1.92
N VAL A 112 -7.93 28.79 2.80
CA VAL A 112 -7.07 29.10 3.96
C VAL A 112 -7.36 28.23 5.18
N TRP A 113 -8.39 27.38 5.16
CA TRP A 113 -8.75 26.54 6.31
C TRP A 113 -7.89 25.28 6.38
N PRO A 114 -7.20 25.01 7.50
CA PRO A 114 -6.39 23.80 7.65
C PRO A 114 -7.18 22.49 7.47
N GLY A 115 -8.47 22.50 7.82
CA GLY A 115 -9.37 21.36 7.66
C GLY A 115 -9.56 20.96 6.19
N LEU A 116 -9.68 21.93 5.29
CA LEU A 116 -9.78 21.69 3.85
C LEU A 116 -8.49 21.06 3.33
N SER A 117 -7.33 21.61 3.69
CA SER A 117 -6.03 21.07 3.26
C SER A 117 -5.80 19.64 3.75
N ARG A 118 -6.24 19.33 4.98
CA ARG A 118 -6.22 17.95 5.51
C ARG A 118 -7.09 17.02 4.68
N ARG A 119 -8.31 17.43 4.34
CA ARG A 119 -9.25 16.63 3.54
C ARG A 119 -8.72 16.41 2.13
N MET A 120 -8.26 17.47 1.46
CA MET A 120 -7.70 17.38 0.11
C MET A 120 -6.44 16.50 0.06
N ALA A 121 -5.53 16.64 1.04
CA ALA A 121 -4.35 15.78 1.12
C ALA A 121 -4.67 14.31 1.42
N HIS A 122 -5.84 14.02 2.02
CA HIS A 122 -6.35 12.66 2.17
C HIS A 122 -6.93 12.14 0.86
N THR A 123 -7.80 12.91 0.22
CA THR A 123 -8.42 12.55 -1.06
C THR A 123 -7.38 12.31 -2.15
N ILE A 124 -6.34 13.14 -2.26
CA ILE A 124 -5.25 12.92 -3.22
C ILE A 124 -4.51 11.61 -2.92
N ALA A 125 -4.28 11.29 -1.64
CA ALA A 125 -3.61 10.04 -1.27
C ALA A 125 -4.48 8.82 -1.63
N GLU A 126 -5.78 8.91 -1.40
CA GLU A 126 -6.74 7.88 -1.76
C GLU A 126 -6.80 7.67 -3.28
N LEU A 127 -6.86 8.75 -4.07
CA LEU A 127 -6.78 8.66 -5.54
C LEU A 127 -5.51 7.91 -5.98
N HIS A 128 -4.35 8.23 -5.42
CA HIS A 128 -3.12 7.48 -5.71
C HIS A 128 -3.17 6.00 -5.32
N GLU A 129 -3.80 5.65 -4.20
CA GLU A 129 -3.98 4.25 -3.76
C GLU A 129 -4.84 3.45 -4.74
N TYR A 130 -5.81 4.10 -5.38
CA TYR A 130 -6.63 3.52 -6.45
C TYR A 130 -6.04 3.70 -7.85
N ALA A 131 -4.76 4.05 -7.96
CA ALA A 131 -4.06 4.32 -9.22
C ALA A 131 -4.71 5.43 -10.08
N GLY A 132 -5.47 6.33 -9.45
CA GLY A 132 -6.05 7.50 -10.09
C GLY A 132 -5.01 8.57 -10.38
N THR A 133 -5.14 9.17 -11.55
CA THR A 133 -4.25 10.19 -12.11
C THR A 133 -5.01 11.50 -12.34
N PRO A 134 -4.31 12.65 -12.48
CA PRO A 134 -4.95 13.90 -12.89
C PRO A 134 -5.73 13.76 -14.20
N GLU A 135 -5.23 12.97 -15.15
CA GLU A 135 -5.85 12.72 -16.44
C GLU A 135 -7.21 12.01 -16.29
N ASP A 136 -7.35 11.08 -15.33
CA ASP A 136 -8.62 10.42 -15.03
C ASP A 136 -9.68 11.43 -14.54
N ILE A 137 -9.25 12.43 -13.76
CA ILE A 137 -10.14 13.50 -13.28
C ILE A 137 -10.55 14.43 -14.43
N GLU A 138 -9.61 14.78 -15.32
CA GLU A 138 -9.91 15.57 -16.52
C GLU A 138 -10.90 14.86 -17.44
N GLN A 139 -10.73 13.55 -17.62
CA GLN A 139 -11.68 12.74 -18.39
C GLN A 139 -13.07 12.76 -17.76
N LEU A 140 -13.17 12.51 -16.44
CA LEU A 140 -14.44 12.55 -15.71
C LEU A 140 -15.14 13.90 -15.85
N LEU A 141 -14.40 15.01 -15.76
CA LEU A 141 -14.94 16.36 -15.99
C LEU A 141 -15.49 16.52 -17.42
N GLY A 142 -14.82 15.93 -18.41
CA GLY A 142 -15.27 15.93 -19.80
C GLY A 142 -16.56 15.12 -20.03
N GLU A 143 -16.77 14.05 -19.27
CA GLU A 143 -17.99 13.24 -19.31
C GLU A 143 -19.16 13.97 -18.65
N LEU A 144 -18.96 14.51 -17.45
CA LEU A 144 -20.00 15.25 -16.72
C LEU A 144 -20.52 16.48 -17.48
N ARG A 145 -19.64 17.22 -18.16
CA ARG A 145 -20.02 18.38 -18.99
C ARG A 145 -20.84 18.01 -20.22
N LYS A 146 -20.73 16.77 -20.73
CA LYS A 146 -21.55 16.29 -21.84
C LYS A 146 -22.97 15.95 -21.38
N ASP A 147 -23.12 15.44 -20.16
CA ASP A 147 -24.42 15.09 -19.58
C ASP A 147 -25.24 16.31 -19.13
N GLU A 148 -24.60 17.43 -18.74
CA GLU A 148 -25.30 18.69 -18.43
C GLU A 148 -25.81 19.44 -19.68
N GLY A 149 -25.47 18.98 -20.89
CA GLY A 149 -25.86 19.56 -22.17
C GLY A 149 -27.11 18.95 -22.81
N HIS A 150 -27.99 18.28 -22.06
CA HIS A 150 -29.31 17.79 -22.50
C HIS A 150 -30.45 18.46 -21.75
#